data_AF-A0A5N6YBE1-F1
#
_entry.id   AF-A0A5N6YBE1-F1
#
_cell.length_a   1.000
_cell.length_b   1.000
_cell.length_c   1.000
_cell.angle_alpha   90.00
_cell.angle_beta   90.00
_cell.angle_gamma   90.00
#
_symmetry.space_group_name_H-M   'P 1'
#
loop_
_entity.id
_entity.type
_entity.pdbx_description
1 polymer ?
#
loop_
_entity_poly.entity_id
_entity_poly.type
_entity_poly.pdbx_seq_one_letter_code
_entity_poly.pdbx_strand_id
1 'polypeptide(L)'
;MLKRFVGYKDDITKPRFMDMGQQGFVFRFKYREQDLCLKVFYPYKAPYKVHKEVEAFISPFGCESRAFARLCDLHENGHWAVRCHGWMYLRDSQLQQLRRVCGRRVGNDPYWDNARWAIVKDFIADKPPSRQDEQFQNILSNFCIPKRGGILPDDVKKENYRGDRIVDLGSTITFPFYRRYAQAEDLDRFFKELDQYELPEWDKSNE
;
A
#
# COMPACT_ATOMS: atom_id res chain seq x y z
N MET A 1 7.89 -13.93 2.72
CA MET A 1 6.83 -13.39 3.62
C MET A 1 7.33 -12.06 4.16
N LEU A 2 6.50 -11.01 4.22
CA LEU A 2 6.93 -9.70 4.69
C LEU A 2 7.39 -9.79 6.16
N LYS A 3 8.53 -9.18 6.48
CA LYS A 3 9.06 -9.16 7.84
C LYS A 3 8.18 -8.31 8.77
N ARG A 4 8.21 -8.61 10.07
CA ARG A 4 7.61 -7.75 11.08
C ARG A 4 8.46 -6.49 11.25
N PHE A 5 7.82 -5.34 11.39
CA PHE A 5 8.47 -4.07 11.66
C PHE A 5 9.27 -4.14 12.97
N VAL A 6 10.49 -3.61 12.97
CA VAL A 6 11.40 -3.72 14.12
C VAL A 6 10.88 -2.97 15.36
N GLY A 7 10.22 -1.82 15.18
CA GLY A 7 9.64 -1.03 16.26
C GLY A 7 8.24 -1.48 16.70
N TYR A 8 7.82 -2.71 16.38
CA TYR A 8 6.43 -3.15 16.63
C TYR A 8 6.00 -3.11 18.11
N LYS A 9 6.96 -3.19 19.04
CA LYS A 9 6.72 -3.09 20.49
C LYS A 9 6.78 -1.67 21.03
N ASP A 10 7.20 -0.71 20.21
CA ASP A 10 7.44 0.64 20.67
C ASP A 10 6.11 1.42 20.67
N ASP A 11 6.07 2.49 21.44
CA ASP A 11 4.96 3.44 21.36
C ASP A 11 5.03 4.21 20.05
N ILE A 12 3.85 4.55 19.51
CA ILE A 12 3.77 5.34 18.28
C ILE A 12 4.04 6.79 18.66
N THR A 13 5.26 7.24 18.39
CA THR A 13 5.74 8.56 18.80
C THR A 13 5.25 9.65 17.84
N LYS A 14 4.70 10.74 18.39
CA LYS A 14 4.17 11.90 17.64
C LYS A 14 3.28 11.50 16.45
N PRO A 15 2.23 10.68 16.66
CA PRO A 15 1.36 10.29 15.56
C PRO A 15 0.57 11.50 15.06
N ARG A 16 0.34 11.55 13.76
CA ARG A 16 -0.52 12.52 13.11
C ARG A 16 -1.43 11.77 12.14
N PHE A 17 -2.73 11.95 12.31
CA PHE A 17 -3.71 11.45 11.34
C PHE A 17 -3.54 12.20 10.01
N MET A 18 -3.36 11.46 8.93
CA MET A 18 -3.14 11.99 7.59
C MET A 18 -4.41 11.88 6.77
N ASP A 19 -4.98 10.67 6.70
CA ASP A 19 -6.12 10.38 5.84
C ASP A 19 -6.89 9.13 6.28
N MET A 20 -8.11 8.98 5.77
CA MET A 20 -8.94 7.78 5.88
C MET A 20 -9.55 7.47 4.51
N GLY A 21 -9.27 6.28 4.01
CA GLY A 21 -9.80 5.80 2.72
C GLY A 21 -10.64 4.53 2.90
N GLN A 22 -11.05 3.94 1.78
CA GLN A 22 -11.88 2.72 1.78
C GLN A 22 -11.21 1.51 2.43
N GLN A 23 -9.88 1.50 2.51
CA GLN A 23 -9.11 0.36 3.04
C GLN A 23 -8.66 0.56 4.49
N GLY A 24 -8.83 1.75 5.07
CA GLY A 24 -8.46 2.03 6.45
C GLY A 24 -7.86 3.41 6.66
N PHE A 25 -7.01 3.51 7.68
CA PHE A 25 -6.48 4.77 8.21
C PHE A 25 -5.01 4.93 7.87
N VAL A 26 -4.59 6.18 7.63
CA VAL A 26 -3.19 6.52 7.36
C VAL A 26 -2.69 7.52 8.40
N PHE A 27 -1.56 7.18 9.03
CA PHE A 27 -0.90 8.03 10.00
C PHE A 27 0.54 8.30 9.60
N ARG A 28 1.03 9.48 9.91
CA ARG A 28 2.47 9.78 10.00
C ARG A 28 2.89 9.60 11.46
N PHE A 29 4.08 9.06 11.71
CA PHE A 29 4.67 8.98 13.05
C PHE A 29 6.20 9.06 12.98
N LYS A 30 6.85 9.33 14.12
CA LYS A 30 8.31 9.32 14.22
C LYS A 30 8.84 7.97 14.71
N TYR A 31 9.90 7.50 14.07
CA TYR A 31 10.72 6.37 14.53
C TYR A 31 12.20 6.67 14.32
N ARG A 32 13.01 6.71 15.39
CA ARG A 32 14.45 7.02 15.34
C ARG A 32 14.77 8.27 14.49
N GLU A 33 14.07 9.37 14.79
CA GLU A 33 14.10 10.65 14.05
C GLU A 33 13.59 10.66 12.60
N GLN A 34 13.25 9.51 12.03
CA GLN A 34 12.64 9.43 10.70
C GLN A 34 11.11 9.53 10.77
N ASP A 35 10.53 10.21 9.79
CA ASP A 35 9.09 10.20 9.57
C ASP A 35 8.69 8.97 8.77
N LEU A 36 7.81 8.16 9.35
CA LEU A 36 7.26 6.97 8.73
C LEU A 36 5.74 7.10 8.59
N CYS A 37 5.20 6.34 7.64
CA CYS A 37 3.79 6.18 7.38
C CYS A 37 3.32 4.83 7.95
N LEU A 38 2.22 4.85 8.69
CA LEU A 38 1.52 3.68 9.21
C LEU A 38 0.15 3.60 8.55
N LYS A 39 -0.05 2.63 7.66
CA LYS A 39 -1.37 2.32 7.09
C LYS A 39 -1.99 1.20 7.93
N VAL A 40 -3.10 1.52 8.59
CA VAL A 40 -3.88 0.60 9.43
C VAL A 40 -5.08 0.14 8.63
N PHE A 41 -5.23 -1.16 8.43
CA PHE A 41 -6.24 -1.72 7.54
C PHE A 41 -7.53 -2.02 8.28
N TYR A 42 -8.66 -1.74 7.62
CA TYR A 42 -9.95 -2.24 8.08
C TYR A 42 -9.99 -3.77 8.05
N PRO A 43 -10.77 -4.40 8.93
CA PRO A 43 -11.09 -5.82 8.81
C PRO A 43 -11.69 -6.07 7.43
N TYR A 44 -11.07 -6.99 6.68
CA TYR A 44 -11.58 -7.37 5.38
C TYR A 44 -12.47 -8.59 5.50
N LYS A 45 -13.60 -8.55 4.81
CA LYS A 45 -14.47 -9.71 4.58
C LYS A 45 -14.79 -9.76 3.10
N ALA A 46 -14.55 -10.90 2.47
CA ALA A 46 -14.87 -11.05 1.06
C ALA A 46 -16.38 -10.89 0.84
N PRO A 47 -16.82 -10.24 -0.25
CA PRO A 47 -18.25 -10.07 -0.55
C PRO A 47 -18.94 -11.39 -0.94
N TYR A 48 -18.20 -12.49 -1.01
CA TYR A 48 -18.68 -13.83 -1.33
C TYR A 48 -17.93 -14.88 -0.52
N LYS A 49 -18.51 -16.08 -0.43
CA LYS A 49 -17.92 -17.18 0.34
C LYS A 49 -16.60 -17.64 -0.29
N VAL A 50 -15.51 -17.51 0.46
CA VAL A 50 -14.18 -18.04 0.14
C VAL A 50 -13.59 -18.73 1.35
N HIS A 51 -12.58 -19.57 1.13
CA HIS A 51 -11.76 -20.09 2.21
C HIS A 51 -11.01 -18.95 2.92
N LYS A 52 -10.75 -19.08 4.23
CA LYS A 52 -10.09 -18.04 5.03
C LYS A 52 -8.70 -17.70 4.50
N GLU A 53 -7.99 -18.68 3.97
CA GLU A 53 -6.69 -18.50 3.35
C GLU A 53 -6.82 -17.57 2.15
N VAL A 54 -7.80 -17.84 1.28
CA VAL A 54 -8.08 -17.00 0.10
C VAL A 54 -8.47 -15.59 0.54
N GLU A 55 -9.32 -15.44 1.55
CA GLU A 55 -9.69 -14.13 2.10
C GLU A 55 -8.47 -13.32 2.57
N ALA A 56 -7.54 -13.96 3.28
CA ALA A 56 -6.30 -13.33 3.67
C ALA A 56 -5.45 -12.92 2.45
N PHE A 57 -5.41 -13.75 1.41
CA PHE A 57 -4.65 -13.51 0.17
C PHE A 57 -5.14 -12.31 -0.65
N ILE A 58 -6.44 -12.03 -0.61
CA ILE A 58 -7.12 -11.02 -1.44
C ILE A 58 -7.48 -9.76 -0.66
N SER A 59 -7.33 -9.80 0.67
CA SER A 59 -7.52 -8.64 1.52
C SER A 59 -6.52 -7.54 1.15
N PRO A 60 -6.86 -6.24 1.30
CA PRO A 60 -5.92 -5.16 1.02
C PRO A 60 -4.59 -5.28 1.78
N PHE A 61 -4.65 -5.70 3.04
CA PHE A 61 -3.45 -6.00 3.84
C PHE A 61 -2.62 -7.14 3.23
N GLY A 62 -3.28 -8.21 2.78
CA GLY A 62 -2.63 -9.35 2.12
C GLY A 62 -1.99 -8.98 0.79
N CYS A 63 -2.70 -8.23 -0.05
CA CYS A 63 -2.20 -7.71 -1.32
C CYS A 63 -0.94 -6.85 -1.11
N GLU A 64 -1.02 -5.82 -0.28
CA GLU A 64 0.09 -4.90 -0.01
C GLU A 64 1.27 -5.64 0.66
N SER A 65 1.01 -6.57 1.59
CA SER A 65 2.06 -7.38 2.23
C SER A 65 2.76 -8.31 1.25
N ARG A 66 2.04 -8.94 0.32
CA ARG A 66 2.61 -9.85 -0.67
C ARG A 66 3.44 -9.10 -1.70
N ALA A 67 2.96 -7.94 -2.16
CA ALA A 67 3.70 -7.10 -3.09
C ALA A 67 5.01 -6.63 -2.45
N PHE A 68 4.99 -6.12 -1.22
CA PHE A 68 6.22 -5.74 -0.53
C PHE A 68 7.15 -6.92 -0.22
N ALA A 69 6.61 -8.09 0.12
CA ALA A 69 7.42 -9.29 0.28
C ALA A 69 8.15 -9.63 -1.03
N ARG A 70 7.45 -9.59 -2.17
CA ARG A 70 8.02 -9.81 -3.49
C ARG A 70 9.11 -8.79 -3.82
N LEU A 71 8.88 -7.50 -3.53
CA LEU A 71 9.90 -6.45 -3.73
C LEU A 71 11.13 -6.66 -2.83
N CYS A 72 10.95 -7.15 -1.60
CA CYS A 72 12.07 -7.52 -0.74
C CYS A 72 12.87 -8.70 -1.33
N ASP A 73 12.18 -9.74 -1.81
CA ASP A 73 12.79 -10.94 -2.39
C ASP A 73 13.58 -10.61 -3.67
N LEU A 74 13.17 -9.57 -4.42
CA LEU A 74 13.88 -9.05 -5.59
C LEU A 74 15.01 -8.06 -5.26
N HIS A 75 15.16 -7.67 -3.99
CA HIS A 75 16.03 -6.55 -3.57
C HIS A 75 15.63 -5.17 -4.15
N GLU A 76 14.35 -4.97 -4.43
CA GLU A 76 13.79 -3.75 -5.08
C GLU A 76 12.91 -2.90 -4.15
N ASN A 77 12.98 -3.15 -2.84
CA ASN A 77 12.20 -2.42 -1.83
C ASN A 77 12.63 -0.94 -1.72
N GLY A 78 11.78 -0.03 -2.20
CA GLY A 78 12.05 1.40 -2.26
C GLY A 78 12.38 1.95 -3.66
N HIS A 79 12.37 1.12 -4.70
CA HIS A 79 12.69 1.56 -6.07
C HIS A 79 11.44 1.81 -6.93
N TRP A 80 10.49 0.88 -6.99
CA TRP A 80 9.22 1.12 -7.68
C TRP A 80 8.15 1.66 -6.72
N ALA A 81 7.99 0.99 -5.59
CA ALA A 81 7.11 1.41 -4.50
C ALA A 81 7.91 2.02 -3.35
N VAL A 82 7.21 2.81 -2.53
CA VAL A 82 7.76 3.35 -1.27
C VAL A 82 8.39 2.25 -0.42
N ARG A 83 9.51 2.55 0.24
CA ARG A 83 10.21 1.54 1.05
C ARG A 83 9.32 1.08 2.20
N CYS A 84 9.13 -0.23 2.30
CA CYS A 84 8.40 -0.88 3.38
C CYS A 84 9.37 -1.37 4.48
N HIS A 85 9.04 -1.07 5.72
CA HIS A 85 9.79 -1.48 6.91
C HIS A 85 9.25 -2.73 7.58
N GLY A 86 8.03 -3.14 7.21
CA GLY A 86 7.39 -4.37 7.65
C GLY A 86 5.97 -4.18 8.14
N TRP A 87 5.34 -5.28 8.54
CA TRP A 87 4.01 -5.28 9.14
C TRP A 87 4.08 -5.18 10.67
N MET A 88 3.00 -4.72 11.30
CA MET A 88 2.82 -4.86 12.74
C MET A 88 1.35 -5.10 13.09
N TYR A 89 1.13 -5.74 14.24
CA TYR A 89 -0.19 -5.89 14.84
C TYR A 89 -0.31 -4.94 16.02
N LEU A 90 -1.31 -4.06 15.99
CA LEU A 90 -1.47 -2.98 16.96
C LEU A 90 -2.06 -3.50 18.29
N ARG A 91 -1.34 -3.22 19.38
CA ARG A 91 -1.86 -3.41 20.74
C ARG A 91 -2.89 -2.34 21.08
N ASP A 92 -3.68 -2.59 22.12
CA ASP A 92 -4.69 -1.62 22.59
C ASP A 92 -4.09 -0.25 22.92
N SER A 93 -2.92 -0.22 23.54
CA SER A 93 -2.23 1.04 23.85
C SER A 93 -1.88 1.84 22.59
N GLN A 94 -1.39 1.16 21.55
CA GLN A 94 -1.05 1.78 20.26
C GLN A 94 -2.31 2.26 19.53
N LEU A 95 -3.39 1.47 19.53
CA LEU A 95 -4.67 1.93 18.98
C LEU A 95 -5.21 3.15 19.74
N GLN A 96 -5.13 3.16 21.07
CA GLN A 96 -5.56 4.31 21.86
C GLN A 96 -4.73 5.57 21.53
N GLN A 97 -3.41 5.45 21.31
CA GLN A 97 -2.56 6.56 20.86
C GLN A 97 -3.04 7.12 19.51
N LEU A 98 -3.32 6.25 18.54
CA LEU A 98 -3.83 6.66 17.24
C LEU A 98 -5.23 7.31 17.34
N ARG A 99 -6.11 6.75 18.18
CA ARG A 99 -7.49 7.26 18.36
C ARG A 99 -7.50 8.70 18.85
N ARG A 100 -6.58 9.04 19.76
CA ARG A 100 -6.44 10.40 20.31
C ARG A 100 -6.13 11.43 19.24
N VAL A 101 -5.38 11.09 18.20
CA VAL A 101 -4.97 12.04 17.14
C VAL A 101 -5.96 12.11 15.98
N CYS A 102 -6.85 11.12 15.83
CA CYS A 102 -7.97 11.18 14.89
C CYS A 102 -9.03 12.22 15.30
N GLY A 103 -9.20 12.46 16.60
CA GLY A 103 -10.23 13.36 17.13
C GLY A 103 -11.63 12.98 16.66
N ARG A 104 -12.47 13.99 16.34
CA ARG A 104 -13.84 13.77 15.85
C ARG A 104 -13.93 13.26 14.40
N ARG A 105 -12.83 13.27 13.64
CA ARG A 105 -12.82 12.93 12.19
C ARG A 105 -13.14 11.46 11.92
N VAL A 106 -12.90 10.60 12.91
CA VAL A 106 -13.15 9.15 12.87
C VAL A 106 -14.24 8.78 13.89
N GLY A 107 -15.04 9.75 14.32
CA GLY A 107 -16.02 9.59 15.38
C GLY A 107 -17.07 8.52 15.05
N ASN A 108 -16.91 7.36 15.70
CA ASN A 108 -17.70 6.12 15.59
C ASN A 108 -17.48 5.27 14.33
N ASP A 109 -16.30 5.31 13.71
CA ASP A 109 -15.98 4.31 12.70
C ASP A 109 -16.13 2.89 13.29
N PRO A 110 -17.04 2.06 12.75
CA PRO A 110 -17.40 0.77 13.35
C PRO A 110 -16.27 -0.25 13.25
N TYR A 111 -15.25 0.01 12.43
CA TYR A 111 -14.13 -0.88 12.22
C TYR A 111 -12.94 -0.55 13.12
N TRP A 112 -12.93 0.59 13.82
CA TRP A 112 -11.79 1.07 14.59
C TRP A 112 -11.22 0.02 15.55
N ASP A 113 -12.06 -0.58 16.39
CA ASP A 113 -11.60 -1.48 17.45
C ASP A 113 -11.02 -2.80 16.91
N ASN A 114 -11.35 -3.13 15.65
CA ASN A 114 -10.92 -4.34 14.95
C ASN A 114 -9.81 -4.07 13.90
N ALA A 115 -9.49 -2.81 13.61
CA ALA A 115 -8.46 -2.41 12.65
C ALA A 115 -7.04 -2.54 13.26
N ARG A 116 -6.50 -3.77 13.27
CA ARG A 116 -5.27 -4.11 14.02
C ARG A 116 -4.04 -4.31 13.16
N TRP A 117 -4.24 -4.78 11.93
CA TRP A 117 -3.14 -5.05 11.02
C TRP A 117 -2.67 -3.75 10.38
N ALA A 118 -1.36 -3.53 10.38
CA ALA A 118 -0.77 -2.34 9.81
C ALA A 118 0.53 -2.63 9.05
N ILE A 119 0.83 -1.78 8.07
CA ILE A 119 2.10 -1.76 7.34
C ILE A 119 2.80 -0.43 7.59
N VAL A 120 4.09 -0.52 7.88
CA VAL A 120 4.97 0.63 8.11
C VAL A 120 5.83 0.85 6.85
N LYS A 121 5.81 2.07 6.32
CA LYS A 121 6.54 2.49 5.13
C LYS A 121 7.17 3.86 5.31
N ASP A 122 8.10 4.24 4.43
CA ASP A 122 8.62 5.60 4.39
C ASP A 122 7.46 6.60 4.21
N PHE A 123 7.55 7.76 4.88
CA PHE A 123 6.66 8.87 4.61
C PHE A 123 7.29 9.77 3.55
N ILE A 124 6.65 9.86 2.39
CA ILE A 124 7.07 10.77 1.32
C ILE A 124 6.15 11.99 1.33
N ALA A 125 6.73 13.16 1.59
CA ALA A 125 6.01 14.43 1.66
C ALA A 125 5.76 15.06 0.27
N ASP A 126 6.51 14.62 -0.74
CA ASP A 126 6.47 15.16 -2.09
C ASP A 126 5.11 14.92 -2.75
N LYS A 127 4.68 15.88 -3.54
CA LYS A 127 3.47 15.74 -4.36
C LYS A 127 3.72 14.78 -5.51
N PRO A 128 2.69 14.14 -6.09
CA PRO A 128 2.86 13.36 -7.30
C PRO A 128 3.29 14.27 -8.47
N PRO A 129 4.17 13.80 -9.36
CA PRO A 129 4.61 14.54 -10.53
C PRO A 129 3.49 14.72 -11.55
N SER A 130 3.62 15.73 -12.39
CA SER A 130 2.88 15.87 -13.64
C SER A 130 3.55 15.08 -14.76
N ARG A 131 2.84 14.82 -15.87
CA ARG A 131 3.40 14.06 -17.02
C ARG A 131 4.67 14.68 -17.61
N GLN A 132 4.80 16.00 -17.51
CA GLN A 132 5.92 16.76 -18.07
C GLN A 132 7.17 16.71 -17.16
N ASP A 133 7.02 16.24 -15.92
CA ASP A 133 8.14 16.18 -14.98
C ASP A 133 9.03 14.98 -15.31
N GLU A 134 10.36 15.14 -15.19
CA GLU A 134 11.33 14.05 -15.38
C GLU A 134 11.05 12.86 -14.44
N GLN A 135 10.51 13.14 -13.25
CA GLN A 135 10.08 12.14 -12.27
C GLN A 135 8.99 11.20 -12.81
N PHE A 136 8.15 11.65 -13.75
CA PHE A 136 7.16 10.79 -14.40
C PHE A 136 7.82 9.76 -15.32
N GLN A 137 8.91 10.12 -16.01
CA GLN A 137 9.69 9.18 -16.80
C GLN A 137 10.36 8.12 -15.91
N ASN A 138 10.82 8.52 -14.71
CA ASN A 138 11.32 7.57 -13.71
C ASN A 138 10.23 6.57 -13.30
N ILE A 139 8.99 7.03 -13.08
CA ILE A 139 7.85 6.15 -12.79
C ILE A 139 7.67 5.09 -13.88
N LEU A 140 7.61 5.51 -15.14
CA LEU A 140 7.45 4.60 -16.29
C LEU A 140 8.60 3.58 -16.36
N SER A 141 9.85 4.05 -16.24
CA SER A 141 11.02 3.17 -16.31
C SER A 141 11.05 2.11 -15.22
N ASN A 142 10.49 2.41 -14.03
CA ASN A 142 10.46 1.51 -12.89
C ASN A 142 9.42 0.38 -13.03
N PHE A 143 8.52 0.41 -14.03
CA PHE A 143 7.56 -0.68 -14.26
C PHE A 143 8.21 -2.01 -14.69
N CYS A 144 9.49 -2.00 -15.07
CA CYS A 144 10.26 -3.24 -15.23
C CYS A 144 10.35 -4.07 -13.94
N ILE A 145 10.25 -3.44 -12.76
CA ILE A 145 10.30 -4.09 -11.45
C ILE A 145 9.05 -4.94 -11.18
N PRO A 146 7.81 -4.40 -11.18
CA PRO A 146 6.61 -5.20 -10.98
C PRO A 146 6.44 -6.26 -12.06
N LYS A 147 6.87 -6.01 -13.30
CA LYS A 147 6.89 -7.02 -14.39
C LYS A 147 7.71 -8.25 -14.00
N ARG A 148 8.98 -8.05 -13.61
CA ARG A 148 9.87 -9.13 -13.12
C ARG A 148 9.34 -9.79 -11.86
N GLY A 149 8.66 -9.03 -11.00
CA GLY A 149 8.08 -9.53 -9.76
C GLY A 149 6.80 -10.33 -9.91
N GLY A 150 6.18 -10.34 -11.10
CA GLY A 150 4.84 -10.90 -11.27
C GLY A 150 3.81 -10.15 -10.41
N ILE A 151 3.95 -8.84 -10.30
CA ILE A 151 3.02 -7.96 -9.59
C ILE A 151 2.20 -7.26 -10.66
N LEU A 152 0.89 -7.53 -10.67
CA LEU A 152 -0.08 -6.83 -11.49
C LEU A 152 -0.54 -5.57 -10.75
N PRO A 153 -0.20 -4.36 -11.25
CA PRO A 153 -0.73 -3.11 -10.73
C PRO A 153 -2.18 -2.94 -11.17
N ASP A 154 -3.05 -2.51 -10.25
CA ASP A 154 -4.49 -2.35 -10.52
C ASP A 154 -5.00 -0.91 -10.27
N ASP A 155 -4.26 -0.10 -9.50
CA ASP A 155 -4.66 1.26 -9.14
C ASP A 155 -3.55 2.28 -9.46
N VAL A 156 -3.11 2.29 -10.72
CA VAL A 156 -2.03 3.17 -11.20
C VAL A 156 -2.59 4.53 -11.62
N LYS A 157 -2.83 5.38 -10.63
CA LYS A 157 -3.29 6.76 -10.79
C LYS A 157 -2.41 7.73 -10.01
N LYS A 158 -2.35 9.00 -10.45
CA LYS A 158 -1.47 10.03 -9.89
C LYS A 158 -1.63 10.19 -8.38
N GLU A 159 -2.83 10.03 -7.84
CA GLU A 159 -3.12 10.18 -6.41
C GLU A 159 -2.38 9.16 -5.53
N ASN A 160 -2.06 8.00 -6.11
CA ASN A 160 -1.33 6.91 -5.45
C ASN A 160 0.20 7.06 -5.54
N TYR A 161 0.69 8.18 -6.08
CA TYR A 161 2.12 8.49 -6.13
C TYR A 161 2.49 9.64 -5.19
N ARG A 162 3.71 9.59 -4.67
CA ARG A 162 4.36 10.69 -3.97
C ARG A 162 5.80 10.73 -4.47
N GLY A 163 6.21 11.84 -5.10
CA GLY A 163 7.38 11.85 -5.95
C GLY A 163 7.28 10.76 -7.03
N ASP A 164 8.34 10.03 -7.27
CA ASP A 164 8.44 8.98 -8.29
C ASP A 164 8.16 7.56 -7.75
N ARG A 165 7.41 7.44 -6.64
CA ARG A 165 7.09 6.17 -5.98
C ARG A 165 5.60 5.98 -5.80
N ILE A 166 5.12 4.77 -6.10
CA ILE A 166 3.78 4.36 -5.72
C ILE A 166 3.73 4.12 -4.20
N VAL A 167 2.74 4.70 -3.53
CA VAL A 167 2.60 4.63 -2.06
C VAL A 167 1.54 3.65 -1.62
N ASP A 168 0.64 3.20 -2.50
CA ASP A 168 -0.43 2.25 -2.17
C ASP A 168 -0.37 1.02 -3.09
N LEU A 169 -0.18 -0.16 -2.48
CA LEU A 169 -0.20 -1.44 -3.18
C LEU A 169 -1.38 -2.33 -2.75
N GLY A 170 -2.36 -1.78 -2.02
CA GLY A 170 -3.50 -2.51 -1.47
C GLY A 170 -4.40 -3.16 -2.52
N SER A 171 -4.36 -2.67 -3.76
CA SER A 171 -5.11 -3.21 -4.90
C SER A 171 -4.26 -4.10 -5.82
N THR A 172 -2.95 -4.23 -5.56
CA THR A 172 -2.09 -5.06 -6.44
C THR A 172 -2.39 -6.54 -6.30
N ILE A 173 -2.19 -7.29 -7.38
CA ILE A 173 -2.31 -8.75 -7.38
C ILE A 173 -0.92 -9.33 -7.64
N THR A 174 -0.38 -10.08 -6.67
CA THR A 174 0.97 -10.64 -6.76
C THR A 174 0.93 -12.13 -7.10
N PHE A 175 1.85 -12.60 -7.95
CA PHE A 175 1.99 -14.01 -8.31
C PHE A 175 2.46 -14.87 -7.10
N PRO A 176 1.93 -16.10 -6.90
CA PRO A 176 0.92 -16.77 -7.70
C PRO A 176 -0.45 -16.11 -7.58
N PHE A 177 -1.13 -15.94 -8.72
CA PHE A 177 -2.45 -15.32 -8.75
C PHE A 177 -3.51 -16.32 -8.28
N TYR A 178 -4.47 -15.82 -7.51
CA TYR A 178 -5.70 -16.57 -7.32
C TYR A 178 -6.51 -16.43 -8.60
N ARG A 179 -6.70 -17.53 -9.35
CA ARG A 179 -7.23 -17.55 -10.72
C ARG A 179 -8.56 -16.79 -10.94
N ARG A 180 -9.33 -16.56 -9.88
CA ARG A 180 -10.56 -15.77 -9.94
C ARG A 180 -10.32 -14.26 -10.04
N TYR A 181 -9.15 -13.77 -9.64
CA TYR A 181 -8.79 -12.35 -9.65
C TYR A 181 -7.82 -11.97 -10.76
N ALA A 182 -6.88 -12.84 -11.10
CA ALA A 182 -5.96 -12.62 -12.22
C ALA A 182 -5.42 -13.94 -12.78
N GLN A 183 -5.02 -13.89 -14.04
CA GLN A 183 -4.30 -14.93 -14.78
C GLN A 183 -2.97 -14.35 -15.29
N ALA A 184 -2.09 -15.21 -15.81
CA ALA A 184 -0.79 -14.75 -16.32
C ALA A 184 -0.98 -13.80 -17.52
N GLU A 185 -2.01 -14.08 -18.32
CA GLU A 185 -2.42 -13.30 -19.47
C GLU A 185 -2.84 -11.87 -19.10
N ASP A 186 -3.38 -11.65 -17.89
CA ASP A 186 -3.73 -10.31 -17.41
C ASP A 186 -2.48 -9.47 -17.14
N LEU A 187 -1.43 -10.10 -16.59
CA LEU A 187 -0.13 -9.46 -16.39
C LEU A 187 0.50 -9.08 -17.73
N ASP A 188 0.53 -10.01 -18.68
CA ASP A 188 1.10 -9.79 -20.01
C ASP A 188 0.33 -8.70 -20.77
N ARG A 189 -1.01 -8.71 -20.68
CA ARG A 189 -1.87 -7.68 -21.28
C ARG A 189 -1.55 -6.31 -20.69
N PHE A 190 -1.51 -6.18 -19.37
CA PHE A 190 -1.20 -4.90 -18.70
C PHE A 190 0.13 -4.32 -19.18
N PHE A 191 1.20 -5.11 -19.20
CA PHE A 191 2.51 -4.59 -19.61
C PHE A 191 2.60 -4.32 -21.13
N LYS A 192 1.86 -5.07 -21.96
CA LYS A 192 1.76 -4.75 -23.39
C LYS A 192 1.03 -3.42 -23.63
N GLU A 193 -0.04 -3.16 -22.88
CA GLU A 193 -0.77 -1.89 -22.95
C GLU A 193 0.09 -0.73 -22.43
N LEU A 194 0.81 -0.93 -21.33
CA LEU A 194 1.75 0.06 -20.79
C LEU A 194 2.85 0.42 -21.83
N ASP A 195 3.41 -0.58 -22.51
CA ASP A 195 4.43 -0.36 -23.54
C ASP A 195 3.87 0.39 -24.77
N GLN A 196 2.55 0.27 -25.05
CA GLN A 196 1.90 0.89 -26.20
C GLN A 196 1.30 2.27 -25.92
N TYR A 197 0.80 2.50 -24.70
CA TYR A 197 -0.03 3.66 -24.34
C TYR A 197 0.44 4.41 -23.09
N GLU A 198 1.54 3.99 -22.46
CA GLU A 198 2.01 4.46 -21.14
C GLU A 198 0.91 4.33 -20.07
N LEU A 199 0.68 5.38 -19.27
CA LEU A 199 -0.34 5.43 -18.23
C LEU A 199 -1.53 6.29 -18.69
N PRO A 200 -2.53 5.73 -19.39
CA PRO A 200 -3.63 6.51 -19.97
C PRO A 200 -4.52 7.19 -18.91
N GLU A 201 -4.59 6.66 -17.70
CA GLU A 201 -5.45 7.17 -16.62
C GLU A 201 -4.70 8.08 -15.62
N TRP A 202 -3.45 8.44 -15.90
CA TRP A 202 -2.61 9.20 -14.96
C TRP A 202 -3.29 10.44 -14.39
N ASP A 203 -3.86 11.29 -15.22
CA ASP A 203 -4.49 12.56 -14.81
C ASP A 203 -6.01 12.45 -14.62
N LYS A 204 -6.60 11.26 -14.74
CA LYS A 204 -8.04 11.09 -14.49
C LYS A 204 -8.26 11.03 -12.98
N SER A 205 -8.48 12.19 -12.37
CA SER A 205 -9.13 12.25 -11.07
C SER A 205 -10.60 11.84 -11.26
N ASN A 206 -11.06 10.81 -10.54
CA ASN A 206 -12.50 10.64 -10.35
C ASN A 206 -12.98 11.84 -9.51
N GLU A 207 -13.51 12.86 -10.18
CA GLU A 207 -14.39 13.85 -9.56
C GLU A 207 -15.67 13.19 -9.02
#